data_AF-A0A8T3WWU9-F1
#
_entry.id   AF-A0A8T3WWU9-F1
#
_cell.length_a   1.000
_cell.length_b   1.000
_cell.length_c   1.000
_cell.angle_alpha   90.00
_cell.angle_beta   90.00
_cell.angle_gamma   90.00
#
_symmetry.space_group_name_H-M   'P 1'
#
loop_
_entity.id
_entity.type
_entity.pdbx_description
1 polymer ?
#
loop_
_entity_poly.entity_id
_entity_poly.type
_entity_poly.pdbx_seq_one_letter_code
_entity_poly.pdbx_strand_id
1 'polypeptide(L)'
;MDNFEVREGSLVISVNPKIYPLDVIFSAAYLFTDKNYIVLDGNPEEEVLVEIKPKEKTDAMERIADEFNNELINYGAYAVQTSRNAHTRLHILQRVLQTAGAHHSHPETSLKESKPWKEDKKDETSDS
;
A
#
# COMPACT_ATOMS: atom_id res chain seq x y z
N MET A 1 8.13 -32.05 4.09
CA MET A 1 8.35 -32.04 2.63
C MET A 1 8.70 -30.62 2.33
N ASP A 2 9.93 -30.39 1.90
CA ASP A 2 10.43 -29.03 1.71
C ASP A 2 9.91 -28.51 0.37
N ASN A 3 9.51 -27.24 0.33
CA ASN A 3 8.98 -26.61 -0.88
C ASN A 3 10.07 -25.92 -1.71
N PHE A 4 11.34 -26.27 -1.48
CA PHE A 4 12.46 -25.59 -2.11
C PHE A 4 13.55 -26.56 -2.59
N GLU A 5 14.34 -26.09 -3.54
CA GLU A 5 15.50 -26.77 -4.12
C GLU A 5 16.71 -25.83 -4.06
N VAL A 6 17.83 -26.32 -3.53
CA VAL A 6 19.11 -25.59 -3.57
C VAL A 6 19.85 -25.97 -4.85
N ARG A 7 20.22 -24.95 -5.63
CA ARG A 7 21.00 -25.05 -6.87
C ARG A 7 22.38 -24.43 -6.66
N GLU A 8 23.25 -24.51 -7.65
CA GLU A 8 24.61 -23.97 -7.55
C GLU A 8 24.59 -22.43 -7.44
N GLY A 9 24.63 -21.94 -6.20
CA GLY A 9 24.63 -20.51 -5.87
C GLY A 9 23.27 -19.82 -5.87
N SER A 10 22.17 -20.56 -6.04
CA SER A 10 20.80 -20.04 -5.88
C SER A 10 19.87 -21.06 -5.23
N LEU A 11 18.71 -20.58 -4.81
CA LEU A 11 17.66 -21.32 -4.12
C LEU A 11 16.37 -21.06 -4.91
N VAL A 12 15.60 -22.11 -5.21
CA VAL A 12 14.29 -21.97 -5.85
C VAL A 12 13.22 -22.48 -4.89
N ILE A 13 12.24 -21.63 -4.58
CA ILE A 13 11.11 -21.94 -3.70
C ILE A 13 9.84 -22.01 -4.53
N SER A 14 9.10 -23.11 -4.42
CA SER A 14 7.77 -23.27 -5.00
C SER A 14 6.70 -22.80 -4.00
N VAL A 15 5.80 -21.95 -4.48
CA VAL A 15 4.73 -21.37 -3.68
C VAL A 15 3.39 -21.54 -4.38
N ASN A 16 2.40 -22.04 -3.65
CA ASN A 16 1.04 -22.18 -4.16
C ASN A 16 0.25 -20.86 -3.97
N PRO A 17 -0.13 -20.16 -5.06
CA PRO A 17 -0.80 -18.87 -4.99
C PRO A 17 -2.21 -18.91 -4.38
N LYS A 18 -2.82 -20.11 -4.28
CA LYS A 18 -4.11 -20.33 -3.60
C LYS A 18 -3.98 -20.26 -2.07
N ILE A 19 -2.77 -20.44 -1.54
CA ILE A 19 -2.47 -20.32 -0.10
C ILE A 19 -1.91 -18.92 0.18
N TYR A 20 -0.96 -18.47 -0.64
CA TYR A 20 -0.34 -17.15 -0.53
C TYR A 20 -0.62 -16.36 -1.80
N PRO A 21 -1.56 -15.39 -1.78
CA PRO A 21 -1.85 -14.62 -2.99
C PRO A 21 -0.63 -13.82 -3.46
N LEU A 22 -0.61 -13.42 -4.74
CA LEU A 22 0.58 -12.80 -5.34
C LEU A 22 1.11 -11.60 -4.56
N ASP A 23 0.23 -10.74 -4.04
CA ASP A 23 0.62 -9.57 -3.24
C ASP A 23 1.41 -9.97 -1.96
N VAL A 24 1.05 -11.07 -1.31
CA VAL A 24 1.79 -11.67 -0.19
C VAL A 24 3.16 -12.17 -0.65
N ILE A 25 3.21 -12.91 -1.77
CA ILE A 25 4.47 -13.42 -2.33
C ILE A 25 5.42 -12.27 -2.69
N PHE A 26 4.91 -11.24 -3.37
CA PHE A 26 5.67 -10.03 -3.71
C PHE A 26 6.18 -9.30 -2.46
N SER A 27 5.34 -9.19 -1.43
CA SER A 27 5.72 -8.51 -0.18
C SER A 27 6.86 -9.26 0.55
N ALA A 28 6.76 -10.58 0.64
CA ALA A 28 7.82 -11.41 1.21
C ALA A 28 9.11 -11.32 0.37
N ALA A 29 9.01 -11.46 -0.96
CA ALA A 29 10.14 -11.34 -1.88
C ALA A 29 10.86 -10.00 -1.75
N TYR A 30 10.10 -8.90 -1.63
CA TYR A 30 10.65 -7.55 -1.54
C TYR A 30 11.60 -7.38 -0.34
N LEU A 31 11.30 -7.99 0.82
CA LEU A 31 12.17 -7.92 2.01
C LEU A 31 13.57 -8.49 1.78
N PHE A 32 13.72 -9.44 0.85
CA PHE A 32 14.98 -10.12 0.59
C PHE A 32 15.85 -9.43 -0.46
N THR A 33 15.32 -8.42 -1.17
CA THR A 33 15.99 -7.76 -2.31
C THR A 33 17.25 -6.97 -1.95
N ASP A 34 17.41 -6.58 -0.68
CA ASP A 34 18.60 -5.86 -0.21
C ASP A 34 19.84 -6.77 -0.27
N LYS A 35 19.72 -8.02 0.20
CA LYS A 35 20.83 -8.98 0.29
C LYS A 35 20.86 -10.01 -0.85
N ASN A 36 19.78 -10.12 -1.61
CA ASN A 36 19.61 -11.14 -2.63
C ASN A 36 19.09 -10.53 -3.94
N TYR A 37 19.43 -11.14 -5.05
CA TYR A 37 18.68 -11.00 -6.29
C TYR A 37 17.48 -11.94 -6.21
N ILE A 38 16.31 -11.44 -6.61
CA ILE A 38 15.06 -12.19 -6.60
C ILE A 38 14.49 -12.24 -8.01
N VAL A 39 14.08 -13.42 -8.45
CA VAL A 39 13.31 -13.62 -9.69
C VAL A 39 12.01 -14.33 -9.33
N LEU A 40 10.91 -13.83 -9.87
CA LEU A 40 9.60 -14.47 -9.78
C LEU A 40 9.21 -14.97 -11.16
N ASP A 41 8.84 -16.25 -11.24
CA ASP A 41 8.42 -16.92 -12.47
C ASP A 41 7.28 -17.91 -12.16
N GLY A 42 6.78 -18.60 -13.19
CA GLY A 42 5.72 -19.61 -13.07
C GLY A 42 4.33 -19.10 -13.45
N ASN A 43 3.32 -19.90 -13.12
CA ASN A 43 1.93 -19.60 -13.40
C ASN A 43 1.26 -19.00 -12.15
N PRO A 44 0.81 -17.73 -12.19
CA PRO A 44 0.23 -17.05 -11.03
C PRO A 44 -1.04 -17.70 -10.46
N GLU A 45 -1.68 -18.62 -11.19
CA GLU A 45 -2.89 -19.32 -10.75
C GLU A 45 -2.62 -20.74 -10.21
N GLU A 46 -1.42 -21.28 -10.45
CA GLU A 46 -1.10 -22.68 -10.14
C GLU A 46 0.12 -22.81 -9.24
N GLU A 47 1.23 -22.16 -9.61
CA GLU A 47 2.52 -22.28 -8.93
C GLU A 47 3.40 -21.09 -9.29
N VAL A 48 3.89 -20.40 -8.26
CA VAL A 48 4.87 -19.33 -8.39
C VAL A 48 6.22 -19.85 -7.90
N LEU A 49 7.24 -19.66 -8.73
CA LEU A 49 8.62 -19.99 -8.42
C LEU A 49 9.36 -18.72 -8.00
N VAL A 50 9.98 -18.76 -6.82
CA VAL A 50 10.80 -17.69 -6.28
C VAL A 50 12.25 -18.14 -6.31
N GLU A 51 13.05 -17.62 -7.24
CA GLU A 51 14.49 -17.82 -7.22
C GLU A 51 15.16 -16.73 -6.39
N ILE A 52 15.96 -17.15 -5.42
CA ILE A 52 16.74 -16.30 -4.53
C ILE A 52 18.22 -16.59 -4.76
N LYS A 53 18.96 -15.56 -5.17
CA LYS A 53 20.41 -15.62 -5.35
C LYS A 53 21.08 -14.61 -4.44
N PRO A 54 21.80 -15.04 -3.38
CA PRO A 54 22.53 -14.13 -2.52
C PRO A 54 23.55 -13.30 -3.29
N LYS A 55 23.65 -12.01 -2.95
CA LYS A 55 24.64 -11.10 -3.55
C LYS A 55 26.05 -11.42 -3.07
N GLU A 56 26.16 -11.95 -1.85
CA GLU A 56 27.40 -12.46 -1.25
C GLU A 56 27.34 -13.97 -1.12
N LYS A 57 28.49 -14.66 -1.22
CA LYS A 57 28.54 -16.11 -1.05
C LYS A 57 28.11 -16.49 0.37
N THR A 58 27.27 -17.52 0.48
CA THR A 58 26.79 -18.04 1.75
C THR A 58 26.49 -19.53 1.62
N ASP A 59 26.73 -20.28 2.70
CA ASP A 59 26.36 -21.69 2.79
C ASP A 59 24.99 -21.88 3.49
N ALA A 60 24.33 -20.77 3.87
CA ALA A 60 23.10 -20.77 4.64
C ALA A 60 21.82 -20.74 3.75
N MET A 61 21.83 -21.44 2.62
CA MET A 61 20.71 -21.40 1.66
C MET A 61 19.39 -21.92 2.24
N GLU A 62 19.43 -23.04 2.97
CA GLU A 62 18.25 -23.59 3.64
C GLU A 62 17.64 -22.60 4.64
N ARG A 63 18.50 -21.93 5.41
CA ARG A 63 18.04 -20.90 6.36
C ARG A 63 17.35 -19.74 5.65
N ILE A 64 17.84 -19.31 4.48
CA ILE A 64 17.19 -18.26 3.68
C ILE A 64 15.80 -18.74 3.23
N ALA A 65 15.65 -20.01 2.84
CA ALA A 65 14.37 -20.59 2.47
C ALA A 65 13.38 -20.60 3.64
N ASP A 66 13.84 -21.00 4.83
CA ASP A 66 13.03 -21.01 6.05
C ASP A 66 12.61 -19.58 6.46
N GLU A 67 13.53 -18.62 6.39
CA GLU A 67 13.25 -17.22 6.65
C GLU A 67 12.23 -16.67 5.65
N PHE A 68 12.35 -16.99 4.36
CA PHE A 68 11.38 -16.59 3.34
C PHE A 68 9.99 -17.18 3.61
N ASN A 69 9.91 -18.46 3.96
CA ASN A 69 8.67 -19.14 4.33
C ASN A 69 8.01 -18.51 5.56
N ASN A 70 8.79 -18.06 6.55
CA ASN A 70 8.27 -17.29 7.68
C ASN A 70 7.66 -15.95 7.24
N GLU A 71 8.30 -15.25 6.30
CA GLU A 71 7.75 -13.98 5.80
C GLU A 71 6.47 -14.16 4.98
N LEU A 72 6.31 -15.27 4.23
CA LEU A 72 5.04 -15.61 3.59
C LEU A 72 3.90 -15.73 4.62
N ILE A 73 4.16 -16.36 5.76
CA ILE A 73 3.18 -16.47 6.86
C ILE A 73 2.89 -15.10 7.47
N ASN A 74 3.92 -14.29 7.73
CA ASN A 74 3.76 -12.95 8.32
C ASN A 74 2.84 -12.07 7.46
N TYR A 75 3.13 -11.98 6.15
CA TYR A 75 2.32 -11.19 5.23
C TYR A 75 0.96 -11.83 4.94
N GLY A 76 0.88 -13.16 4.89
CA GLY A 76 -0.38 -13.88 4.75
C GLY A 76 -1.34 -13.58 5.90
N ALA A 77 -0.85 -13.64 7.15
CA ALA A 77 -1.62 -13.29 8.33
C ALA A 77 -2.10 -11.83 8.30
N TYR A 78 -1.22 -10.91 7.87
CA TYR A 78 -1.58 -9.51 7.69
C TYR A 78 -2.67 -9.30 6.63
N ALA A 79 -2.56 -9.97 5.49
CA ALA A 79 -3.54 -9.89 4.40
C ALA A 79 -4.91 -10.40 4.84
N VAL A 80 -4.96 -11.55 5.52
CA VAL A 80 -6.20 -12.11 6.09
C VAL A 80 -6.83 -11.15 7.08
N GLN A 81 -6.05 -10.60 8.02
CA GLN A 81 -6.56 -9.68 9.03
C GLN A 81 -7.04 -8.36 8.41
N THR A 82 -6.33 -7.86 7.40
CA THR A 82 -6.72 -6.67 6.64
C THR A 82 -8.02 -6.88 5.90
N SER A 83 -8.22 -8.04 5.26
CA SER A 83 -9.49 -8.38 4.60
C SER A 83 -10.64 -8.45 5.61
N ARG A 84 -10.45 -9.19 6.72
CA ARG A 84 -11.47 -9.33 7.78
C ARG A 84 -11.90 -8.00 8.40
N ASN A 85 -10.95 -7.07 8.57
CA ASN A 85 -11.21 -5.78 9.19
C ASN A 85 -11.66 -4.68 8.21
N ALA A 86 -11.75 -4.98 6.91
CA ALA A 86 -12.11 -3.99 5.90
C ALA A 86 -13.46 -3.33 6.19
N HIS A 87 -14.47 -4.13 6.54
CA HIS A 87 -15.80 -3.63 6.88
C HIS A 87 -15.78 -2.72 8.11
N THR A 88 -15.11 -3.13 9.19
CA THR A 88 -14.96 -2.33 10.40
C THR A 88 -14.25 -1.00 10.12
N ARG A 89 -13.16 -1.01 9.33
CA ARG A 89 -12.46 0.22 8.93
C ARG A 89 -13.36 1.15 8.13
N LEU A 90 -14.18 0.61 7.22
CA LEU A 90 -15.14 1.40 6.46
C LEU A 90 -16.17 2.07 7.38
N HIS A 91 -16.75 1.34 8.34
CA HIS A 91 -17.70 1.90 9.31
C HIS A 91 -17.07 3.00 10.17
N ILE A 92 -15.83 2.82 10.61
CA ILE A 92 -15.09 3.85 11.36
C ILE A 92 -14.95 5.11 10.50
N LEU A 93 -14.54 4.98 9.24
CA LEU A 93 -14.41 6.12 8.32
C LEU A 93 -15.76 6.81 8.06
N GLN A 94 -16.82 6.04 7.81
CA GLN A 94 -18.17 6.58 7.62
C GLN A 94 -18.64 7.35 8.85
N ARG A 95 -18.42 6.81 10.05
CA ARG A 95 -18.78 7.48 11.30
C ARG A 95 -17.98 8.77 11.48
N VAL A 96 -16.67 8.74 11.25
CA VAL A 96 -15.80 9.92 11.33
C VAL A 96 -16.26 11.00 10.35
N LEU A 97 -16.54 10.66 9.10
CA LEU A 97 -17.04 11.60 8.09
C LEU A 97 -18.39 12.20 8.48
N GLN A 98 -19.32 11.40 9.01
CA GLN A 98 -20.62 11.88 9.49
C GLN A 98 -20.46 12.85 10.66
N THR A 99 -19.64 12.51 11.66
CA THR A 99 -19.48 13.35 12.86
C THR A 99 -18.62 14.59 12.60
N ALA A 100 -17.62 14.51 11.72
CA ALA A 100 -16.80 15.66 11.33
C ALA A 100 -17.57 16.60 10.39
N GLY A 101 -18.38 16.05 9.47
CA GLY A 101 -19.24 16.82 8.57
C GLY A 101 -20.44 17.46 9.27
N ALA A 102 -20.98 16.84 10.32
CA ALA A 102 -22.06 17.40 11.13
C ALA A 102 -21.65 18.65 11.94
N HIS A 103 -20.35 18.93 12.06
CA HIS A 103 -19.83 20.14 12.71
C HIS A 103 -19.75 21.38 11.79
N HIS A 104 -20.21 21.28 10.52
CA HIS A 104 -20.19 22.36 9.53
C HIS A 104 -21.58 22.83 9.06
N SER A 105 -22.66 22.58 9.82
CA SER A 105 -23.92 23.31 9.61
C SER A 105 -23.91 24.63 10.39
N HIS A 106 -23.17 25.62 9.89
CA HIS A 106 -23.40 27.01 10.30
C HIS A 106 -24.71 27.49 9.64
N PRO A 107 -25.61 28.14 10.39
CA PRO A 107 -26.82 28.74 9.82
C PRO A 107 -26.40 29.86 8.86
N GLU A 108 -27.11 29.96 7.73
CA GLU A 108 -26.94 31.00 6.71
C GLU A 108 -26.86 32.39 7.37
N THR A 109 -25.65 32.96 7.42
CA THR A 109 -25.48 34.39 7.68
C THR A 109 -25.85 35.13 6.41
N SER A 110 -27.03 35.74 6.44
CA SER A 110 -27.51 36.69 5.41
C SER A 110 -26.40 37.66 5.05
N LEU A 111 -25.92 37.61 3.80
CA LEU A 111 -25.04 38.61 3.23
C LEU A 111 -25.81 39.93 3.17
N LYS A 112 -25.62 40.80 4.16
CA LYS A 112 -26.00 42.20 4.03
C LYS A 112 -25.05 42.81 3.00
N GLU A 113 -25.61 43.11 1.83
CA GLU A 113 -24.97 43.82 0.73
C GLU A 113 -24.15 45.02 1.23
N SER A 114 -22.83 44.92 1.14
CA SER A 114 -21.94 46.06 1.26
C SER A 114 -21.92 46.79 -0.09
N LYS A 115 -22.31 48.08 -0.06
CA LYS A 115 -22.41 48.95 -1.24
C LYS A 115 -21.09 49.04 -2.01
N PRO A 116 -21.12 49.17 -3.36
CA PRO A 116 -19.90 49.27 -4.14
C PRO A 116 -19.20 50.61 -3.89
N TRP A 117 -17.87 50.56 -3.85
CA TRP A 117 -16.98 51.70 -3.77
C TRP A 117 -17.30 52.72 -4.88
N LYS A 118 -17.44 54.01 -4.54
CA LYS A 118 -17.52 55.07 -5.55
C LYS A 118 -16.12 55.30 -6.12
N GLU A 119 -16.00 55.16 -7.44
CA GLU A 119 -14.84 55.63 -8.20
C GLU A 119 -14.77 57.16 -8.17
N ASP A 120 -13.63 57.68 -7.73
CA ASP A 120 -13.26 59.08 -7.94
C ASP A 120 -12.99 59.30 -9.43
N LYS A 121 -13.83 60.11 -10.09
CA LYS A 121 -13.45 60.79 -11.33
C LYS A 121 -13.28 62.28 -11.05
N LYS A 122 -12.03 62.72 -11.09
CA LYS A 122 -11.67 64.09 -11.46
C LYS A 122 -12.10 64.31 -12.91
N ASP A 123 -12.68 65.47 -13.21
CA ASP A 123 -12.28 66.28 -14.37
C ASP A 123 -12.75 67.73 -14.18
N GLU A 124 -11.85 68.62 -14.59
CA GLU A 124 -11.86 70.08 -14.47
C GLU A 124 -12.88 70.74 -15.42
N THR A 125 -13.46 71.88 -15.03
CA THR A 125 -13.27 73.23 -15.66
C THR A 125 -14.45 74.21 -15.46
N SER A 126 -14.07 75.41 -14.99
CA SER A 126 -14.49 76.79 -15.27
C SER A 126 -15.94 77.31 -15.32
N ASP A 127 -16.05 78.51 -14.73
CA ASP A 127 -16.89 79.69 -15.03
C ASP A 127 -18.38 79.73 -14.68
N SER A 128 -18.72 80.52 -13.65
CA SER A 128 -19.19 81.92 -13.81
C SER A 128 -19.19 82.66 -12.47
#